data_AF-A0AAJ6BG68-F1
#
_entry.id   AF-A0AAJ6BG68-F1
#
_cell.length_a   1.000
_cell.length_b   1.000
_cell.length_c   1.000
_cell.angle_alpha   90.00
_cell.angle_beta   90.00
_cell.angle_gamma   90.00
#
_symmetry.space_group_name_H-M   'P 1'
#
loop_
_entity.id
_entity.type
_entity.pdbx_description
1 polymer ?
#
loop_
_entity_poly.entity_id
_entity_poly.type
_entity_poly.pdbx_seq_one_letter_code
_entity_poly.pdbx_strand_id
1 'polypeptide(L)'
;MPEVYRRFKEFGPNAIFLDPDQYREIHLSDEQEDMFEQVMSEYGKFSAIKLMDMTHKEAPWKEAYAKADMLISTETMKKFFIKLVDE
;
A
#
# COMPACT_ATOMS: atom_id res chain seq x y z
N MET A 1 -4.96 -2.76 12.60
CA MET A 1 -3.70 -2.19 12.05
C MET A 1 -2.70 -1.63 13.07
N PRO A 2 -3.04 -1.29 14.33
CA PRO A 2 -2.02 -0.99 15.35
C PRO A 2 -1.23 -2.21 15.83
N GLU A 3 -1.82 -3.41 15.80
CA GLU A 3 -1.19 -4.64 16.31
C GLU A 3 -0.01 -5.12 15.45
N VAL A 4 -0.16 -5.14 14.12
CA VAL A 4 0.92 -5.55 13.20
C VAL A 4 2.10 -4.60 13.28
N TYR A 5 1.85 -3.30 13.21
CA TYR A 5 2.91 -2.30 13.33
C TYR A 5 3.64 -2.42 14.67
N ARG A 6 2.91 -2.53 15.80
CA ARG A 6 3.54 -2.68 17.12
C ARG A 6 4.40 -3.95 17.21
N ARG A 7 3.95 -5.07 16.62
CA ARG A 7 4.69 -6.33 16.61
C ARG A 7 6.04 -6.20 15.89
N PHE A 8 6.09 -5.48 14.78
CA PHE A 8 7.30 -5.42 13.94
C PHE A 8 8.08 -4.10 14.05
N LYS A 9 7.64 -3.16 14.88
CA LYS A 9 8.28 -1.84 15.05
C LYS A 9 9.75 -1.94 15.44
N GLU A 10 10.13 -2.94 16.23
CA GLU A 10 11.49 -3.12 16.73
C GLU A 10 12.53 -3.33 15.62
N PHE A 11 12.13 -3.85 14.46
CA PHE A 11 13.02 -4.08 13.32
C PHE A 11 13.39 -2.77 12.61
N GLY A 12 12.63 -1.69 12.81
CA GLY A 12 12.89 -0.39 12.21
C GLY A 12 12.98 -0.46 10.68
N PRO A 13 14.03 0.11 10.06
CA PRO A 13 14.24 0.05 8.61
C PRO A 13 14.93 -1.25 8.14
N ASN A 14 15.25 -2.17 9.06
CA ASN A 14 15.98 -3.38 8.72
C ASN A 14 15.03 -4.47 8.20
N ALA A 15 15.62 -5.48 7.55
CA ALA A 15 14.86 -6.66 7.12
C ALA A 15 14.25 -7.39 8.33
N ILE A 16 12.99 -7.82 8.17
CA ILE A 16 12.35 -8.75 9.09
C ILE A 16 12.72 -10.15 8.62
N PHE A 17 13.50 -10.86 9.43
CA PHE A 17 13.88 -12.23 9.13
C PHE A 17 12.70 -13.16 9.42
N LEU A 18 12.37 -14.01 8.46
CA LEU A 18 11.39 -15.07 8.65
C LEU A 18 12.00 -16.13 9.57
N ASP A 19 11.29 -16.42 10.66
CA ASP A 19 11.52 -17.62 11.43
C ASP A 19 11.02 -18.82 10.62
N PRO A 20 11.88 -19.75 10.18
CA PRO A 20 11.46 -20.91 9.38
C PRO A 20 10.38 -21.75 10.06
N ASP A 21 10.39 -21.80 11.40
CA ASP A 21 9.40 -22.56 12.17
C ASP A 21 8.03 -21.85 12.23
N GLN A 22 8.00 -20.55 11.92
CA GLN A 22 6.76 -19.75 11.81
C GLN A 22 6.30 -19.56 10.38
N TYR A 23 7.09 -19.99 9.39
CA TYR A 23 6.69 -19.90 7.99
C TYR A 23 5.48 -20.80 7.74
N ARG A 24 4.46 -20.23 7.09
CA ARG A 24 3.28 -20.95 6.64
C ARG A 24 2.99 -20.48 5.22
N GLU A 25 2.96 -21.43 4.30
CA GLU A 25 2.49 -21.18 2.96
C GLU A 25 1.00 -20.79 3.01
N ILE A 26 0.65 -19.74 2.28
CA ILE A 26 -0.73 -19.27 2.15
C ILE A 26 -1.19 -19.68 0.77
N HIS A 27 -2.33 -20.35 0.68
CA HIS A 27 -2.98 -20.64 -0.59
C HIS A 27 -4.05 -19.58 -0.84
N LEU A 28 -3.83 -18.79 -1.89
CA LEU A 28 -4.82 -17.84 -2.41
C LEU A 28 -5.81 -18.59 -3.31
N SER A 29 -7.04 -18.09 -3.42
CA SER A 29 -7.92 -18.52 -4.50
C SER A 29 -7.41 -18.00 -5.84
N ASP A 30 -7.80 -18.62 -6.95
CA ASP A 30 -7.40 -18.17 -8.29
C ASP A 30 -7.65 -16.66 -8.50
N GLU A 31 -8.83 -16.15 -8.09
CA GLU A 31 -9.15 -14.71 -8.17
C GLU A 31 -8.20 -13.82 -7.34
N GLN A 32 -7.73 -14.30 -6.18
CA GLN A 32 -6.83 -13.56 -5.31
C GLN A 32 -5.41 -13.56 -5.88
N GLU A 33 -4.97 -14.68 -6.45
CA GLU A 33 -3.68 -14.80 -7.12
C GLU A 33 -3.64 -13.92 -8.37
N ASP A 34 -4.67 -13.97 -9.21
CA ASP A 34 -4.78 -13.13 -10.41
C ASP A 34 -4.71 -11.63 -10.07
N MET A 35 -5.42 -11.21 -9.01
CA MET A 35 -5.35 -9.82 -8.53
C MET A 35 -3.94 -9.48 -8.02
N PHE A 36 -3.29 -10.40 -7.31
CA PHE A 36 -1.95 -10.18 -6.77
C PHE A 36 -0.92 -10.05 -7.90
N GLU A 37 -0.96 -10.93 -8.89
CA GLU A 37 -0.09 -10.90 -10.06
C GLU A 37 -0.25 -9.61 -10.86
N GLN A 38 -1.49 -9.13 -11.04
CA GLN A 38 -1.75 -7.84 -11.69
C GLN A 38 -1.09 -6.67 -10.94
N VAL A 39 -1.28 -6.62 -9.62
CA VAL A 39 -0.64 -5.57 -8.78
C VAL A 39 0.88 -5.66 -8.86
N MET A 40 1.45 -6.88 -8.80
CA MET A 40 2.89 -7.08 -8.86
C MET A 40 3.49 -6.75 -10.23
N SER A 41 2.82 -7.09 -11.33
CA SER A 41 3.22 -6.72 -12.69
C SER A 41 3.25 -5.20 -12.88
N GLU A 42 2.24 -4.50 -12.35
CA GLU A 42 2.16 -3.06 -12.49
C GLU A 42 3.10 -2.29 -11.57
N TYR A 43 3.18 -2.68 -10.29
CA TYR A 43 3.85 -1.90 -9.27
C TYR A 43 5.16 -2.50 -8.74
N GLY A 44 5.35 -3.82 -8.85
CA GLY A 44 6.52 -4.53 -8.29
C GLY A 44 7.87 -4.13 -8.89
N LYS A 45 7.85 -3.49 -10.08
CA LYS A 45 9.03 -2.92 -10.75
C LYS A 45 9.53 -1.60 -10.13
N PHE A 46 8.76 -0.97 -9.26
CA PHE A 46 9.10 0.32 -8.67
C PHE A 46 9.72 0.17 -7.28
N SER A 47 10.68 1.05 -6.96
CA SER A 47 11.22 1.14 -5.60
C SER A 47 10.19 1.72 -4.64
N ALA A 48 10.37 1.49 -3.33
CA ALA A 48 9.51 2.08 -2.30
C ALA A 48 9.41 3.61 -2.39
N ILE A 49 10.53 4.29 -2.70
CA ILE A 49 10.57 5.75 -2.90
C ILE A 49 9.73 6.14 -4.13
N LYS A 50 9.84 5.39 -5.22
CA LYS A 50 9.09 5.66 -6.45
C LYS A 50 7.58 5.49 -6.25
N LEU A 51 7.15 4.46 -5.53
CA LEU A 51 5.75 4.23 -5.17
C LEU A 51 5.21 5.38 -4.31
N MET A 52 5.97 5.78 -3.29
CA MET A 52 5.64 6.94 -2.46
C MET A 52 5.49 8.21 -3.31
N ASP A 53 6.43 8.48 -4.21
CA ASP A 53 6.37 9.64 -5.11
C ASP A 53 5.16 9.62 -6.04
N MET A 54 4.70 8.44 -6.45
CA MET A 54 3.48 8.29 -7.24
C MET A 54 2.26 8.70 -6.41
N THR A 55 2.09 8.13 -5.22
CA THR A 55 1.03 8.54 -4.29
C THR A 55 1.09 10.03 -3.95
N HIS A 56 2.31 10.57 -3.78
CA HIS A 56 2.48 11.98 -3.46
C HIS A 56 2.01 12.94 -4.57
N LYS A 57 1.86 12.44 -5.80
CA LYS A 57 1.35 13.21 -6.93
C LYS A 57 -0.16 13.18 -7.04
N GLU A 58 -0.83 12.28 -6.33
CA GLU A 58 -2.28 12.12 -6.39
C GLU A 58 -3.00 13.24 -5.62
N ALA A 59 -4.20 13.60 -6.09
CA ALA A 59 -5.00 14.65 -5.47
C ALA A 59 -5.33 14.37 -3.99
N PRO A 60 -5.69 13.13 -3.58
CA PRO A 60 -5.96 12.83 -2.17
C PRO A 60 -4.80 13.15 -1.24
N TRP A 61 -3.56 12.86 -1.67
CA TRP A 61 -2.39 13.19 -0.87
C TRP A 61 -2.12 14.69 -0.81
N LYS A 62 -2.13 15.35 -1.97
CA LYS A 62 -1.87 16.81 -2.05
C LYS A 62 -2.86 17.62 -1.23
N GLU A 63 -4.14 17.28 -1.30
CA GLU A 63 -5.20 17.96 -0.56
C GLU A 63 -5.07 17.75 0.95
N ALA A 64 -4.70 16.54 1.38
CA ALA A 64 -4.49 16.23 2.79
C ALA A 64 -3.24 16.93 3.33
N TYR A 65 -2.11 16.85 2.62
CA TYR A 65 -0.84 17.44 3.05
C TYR A 65 -0.89 18.98 3.19
N ALA A 66 -1.80 19.63 2.47
CA ALA A 66 -2.06 21.06 2.62
C ALA A 66 -2.86 21.44 3.89
N LYS A 67 -3.44 20.45 4.59
CA LYS A 67 -4.24 20.64 5.81
C LYS A 67 -3.43 20.28 7.05
N ALA A 68 -3.77 20.91 8.18
CA ALA A 68 -3.07 20.71 9.45
C ALA A 68 -3.24 19.29 10.04
N ASP A 69 -4.36 18.62 9.75
CA ASP A 69 -4.66 17.28 10.25
C ASP A 69 -4.14 16.16 9.32
N MET A 70 -3.67 16.51 8.11
CA MET A 70 -3.20 15.57 7.09
C MET A 70 -4.19 14.45 6.78
N LEU A 71 -5.49 14.68 6.98
CA LEU A 71 -6.51 13.65 6.81
C LEU A 71 -6.82 13.44 5.31
N ILE A 72 -6.49 12.26 4.80
CA ILE A 72 -6.99 11.79 3.51
C ILE A 72 -8.42 11.28 3.73
N SER A 73 -9.42 12.06 3.33
CA SER A 73 -10.82 11.67 3.50
C SER A 73 -11.26 10.64 2.46
N THR A 74 -12.22 9.80 2.85
CA THR A 74 -12.87 8.85 1.93
C THR A 74 -13.51 9.57 0.74
N GLU A 75 -14.00 10.80 0.93
CA GLU A 75 -14.59 11.60 -0.15
C GLU A 75 -13.55 11.96 -1.22
N THR A 76 -12.37 12.46 -0.81
CA THR A 76 -11.32 12.80 -1.77
C THR A 76 -10.77 11.56 -2.48
N MET A 77 -10.61 10.43 -1.76
CA MET A 77 -10.22 9.16 -2.39
C MET A 77 -11.23 8.72 -3.45
N LYS A 78 -12.53 8.71 -3.13
CA LYS A 78 -13.59 8.35 -4.09
C LYS A 78 -13.56 9.26 -5.32
N LYS A 79 -13.46 10.58 -5.11
CA LYS A 79 -13.40 11.57 -6.19
C LYS A 79 -12.20 11.36 -7.12
N PHE A 80 -11.08 10.89 -6.58
CA PHE A 80 -9.88 10.58 -7.38
C PHE A 80 -10.04 9.28 -8.15
N PHE A 81 -10.34 8.16 -7.47
CA PHE A 81 -10.35 6.85 -8.10
C PHE A 81 -11.52 6.64 -9.08
N ILE A 82 -12.69 7.26 -8.87
CA ILE A 82 -13.80 7.17 -9.84
C ILE A 82 -13.36 7.66 -11.23
N LYS A 83 -12.53 8.71 -11.31
CA LYS A 83 -12.05 9.24 -12.58
C LYS A 83 -11.08 8.31 -13.32
N LEU A 84 -10.45 7.37 -12.61
CA LEU A 84 -9.50 6.42 -13.16
C LEU A 84 -10.17 5.14 -13.66
N VAL A 85 -11.47 4.94 -13.36
CA VAL A 85 -12.25 3.78 -13.83
C VAL A 85 -12.93 4.07 -15.17
N ASP A 86 -13.15 5.35 -15.48
CA ASP A 86 -13.79 5.81 -16.73
C ASP A 86 -12.79 6.12 -17.86
N GLU A 87 -11.48 5.94 -17.62
CA GLU A 87 -10.39 6.02 -18.63
C GLU A 87 -9.90 4.61 -19.02
#